data_AF-A0A7K2XLA7-F1
#
_entry.id   AF-A0A7K2XLA7-F1
#
_cell.length_a   1.000
_cell.length_b   1.000
_cell.length_c   1.000
_cell.angle_alpha   90.00
_cell.angle_beta   90.00
_cell.angle_gamma   90.00
#
_symmetry.space_group_name_H-M   'P 1'
#
loop_
_entity.id
_entity.type
_entity.pdbx_description
1 polymer ?
#
loop_
_entity_poly.entity_id
_entity_poly.type
_entity_poly.pdbx_seq_one_letter_code
_entity_poly.pdbx_strand_id
1 'polypeptide(L)' 'MTTLLVIAKQPLPGRVKTRLTPPFTPEEAASLAEAALADT' A
#
# COMPACT_ATOMS: atom_id res chain seq x y z
N MET A 1 -28.55 7.49 -1.88
CA MET A 1 -27.31 7.54 -1.07
C MET A 1 -26.44 6.38 -1.51
N THR A 2 -25.16 6.65 -1.79
CA THR A 2 -24.19 5.61 -2.15
C THR A 2 -23.12 5.57 -1.08
N THR A 3 -22.83 4.39 -0.54
CA THR A 3 -21.78 4.18 0.45
C THR A 3 -20.59 3.51 -0.21
N LEU A 4 -19.39 4.03 0.00
CA LEU A 4 -18.14 3.43 -0.45
C LEU A 4 -17.37 2.89 0.76
N LEU A 5 -16.85 1.66 0.64
CA LEU A 5 -16.00 1.03 1.65
C LEU A 5 -14.63 0.74 1.03
N VAL A 6 -13.58 1.24 1.67
CA VAL A 6 -12.18 0.98 1.29
C VAL A 6 -11.59 -0.04 2.26
N ILE A 7 -11.07 -1.15 1.73
CA ILE A 7 -10.36 -2.17 2.52
C ILE A 7 -8.86 -2.02 2.27
N ALA A 8 -8.12 -1.84 3.35
CA ALA A 8 -6.68 -1.64 3.33
C ALA A 8 -5.95 -2.58 4.29
N LYS A 9 -4.64 -2.76 4.06
CA LYS A 9 -3.72 -3.48 4.94
C LYS A 9 -2.67 -2.51 5.45
N GLN A 10 -2.23 -2.66 6.71
CA GLN A 10 -1.16 -1.85 7.28
C GLN A 10 0.09 -1.86 6.36
N PRO A 11 0.63 -0.69 5.98
CA PRO A 11 1.81 -0.57 5.12
C PRO A 11 3.10 -0.99 5.84
N LEU A 12 3.36 -2.29 5.89
CA LEU A 12 4.58 -2.83 6.50
C LEU A 12 5.52 -3.39 5.41
N PRO A 13 6.83 -3.07 5.47
CA PRO A 13 7.82 -3.62 4.55
C PRO A 13 7.74 -5.14 4.44
N GLY A 14 7.79 -5.66 3.22
CA GLY A 14 7.71 -7.09 2.93
C GLY A 14 6.33 -7.72 3.15
N ARG A 15 5.31 -6.95 3.58
CA ARG A 15 3.93 -7.46 3.80
C ARG A 15 2.91 -6.87 2.86
N VAL A 16 3.18 -5.72 2.26
CA VAL A 16 2.33 -5.08 1.25
C VAL A 16 3.09 -4.96 -0.06
N LYS A 17 2.35 -4.95 -1.17
CA LYS A 17 2.89 -4.67 -2.52
C LYS A 17 4.16 -5.48 -2.86
N THR A 18 4.26 -6.73 -2.38
CA THR A 18 5.47 -7.56 -2.50
C THR A 18 5.88 -7.87 -3.94
N ARG A 19 4.94 -7.79 -4.87
CA ARG A 19 5.20 -7.91 -6.32
C ARG A 19 5.93 -6.71 -6.93
N LEU A 20 6.09 -5.61 -6.19
CA LEU A 20 6.87 -4.45 -6.62
C LEU A 20 8.37 -4.60 -6.35
N THR A 21 8.78 -5.64 -5.62
CA THR A 21 10.19 -5.99 -5.41
C THR A 21 10.62 -7.05 -6.45
N PRO A 22 11.79 -6.97 -7.11
CA PRO A 22 12.94 -6.10 -6.80
C PRO A 22 12.96 -4.66 -7.33
N PRO A 23 12.10 -4.19 -8.27
CA PRO A 23 12.17 -2.80 -8.75
C PRO A 23 12.12 -1.74 -7.64
N PHE A 24 11.41 -2.04 -6.55
CA PHE A 24 11.37 -1.27 -5.31
C PHE A 24 11.88 -2.11 -4.14
N THR A 25 12.58 -1.47 -3.21
CA THR A 25 12.86 -2.04 -1.88
C THR A 25 11.56 -2.33 -1.13
N PRO A 26 11.56 -3.27 -0.17
CA PRO A 26 10.40 -3.52 0.68
C PRO A 26 9.86 -2.26 1.38
N GLU A 27 10.75 -1.34 1.76
CA GLU A 27 10.47 -0.05 2.37
C GLU A 27 9.77 0.89 1.38
N GLU A 28 10.32 1.07 0.17
CA GLU A 28 9.68 1.89 -0.88
C GLU A 28 8.30 1.37 -1.26
N ALA A 29 8.12 0.04 -1.33
CA ALA A 29 6.83 -0.58 -1.61
C ALA A 29 5.81 -0.32 -0.48
N ALA A 30 6.26 -0.26 0.77
CA ALA A 30 5.42 0.10 1.92
C ALA A 30 5.07 1.59 1.90
N SER A 31 6.04 2.48 1.66
CA SER A 31 5.81 3.92 1.54
C SER A 31 4.84 4.26 0.41
N LEU A 32 4.94 3.56 -0.73
CA LEU A 32 3.98 3.72 -1.83
C LEU A 32 2.57 3.29 -1.43
N ALA A 33 2.44 2.18 -0.68
CA ALA A 33 1.15 1.73 -0.18
C ALA A 33 0.54 2.70 0.85
N GLU A 34 1.38 3.34 1.68
CA GLU A 34 0.97 4.37 2.63
C GLU A 34 0.48 5.63 1.91
N ALA A 35 1.24 6.14 0.94
CA ALA A 35 0.83 7.30 0.14
C ALA A 35 -0.50 7.05 -0.59
N ALA A 36 -0.64 5.89 -1.24
CA ALA A 36 -1.88 5.53 -1.92
C ALA A 36 -3.09 5.43 -0.98
N LEU A 37 -2.88 5.12 0.31
CA LEU A 37 -3.94 5.11 1.31
C LEU A 37 -4.28 6.51 1.82
N ALA A 38 -3.30 7.40 1.90
CA ALA A 38 -3.52 8.79 2.27
C ALA A 38 -4.28 9.57 1.17
N ASP A 39 -4.13 9.14 -0.09
CA ASP A 39 -4.76 9.76 -1.25
C ASP A 39 -6.20 9.29 -1.54
N THR A 40 -6.71 8.26 -0.83
CA THR A 40 -8.09 7.73 -1.00
C THR A 40 -9.11 8.49 -0.17
#